data_AF-W1VA98-F1
#
_entry.id   AF-W1VA98-F1
#
_cell.length_a   1.000
_cell.length_b   1.000
_cell.length_c   1.000
_cell.angle_alpha   90.00
_cell.angle_beta   90.00
_cell.angle_gamma   90.00
#
_symmetry.space_group_name_H-M   'P 1'
#
loop_
_entity.id
_entity.type
_entity.pdbx_description
1 polymer ?
#
loop_
_entity_poly.entity_id
_entity_poly.type
_entity_poly.pdbx_seq_one_letter_code
_entity_poly.pdbx_strand_id
1 'polypeptide(L)' 'ARAEGLAGQLEDSIAELEADLAAAQAAGNSKKIAEAEAALTARRAWLEQVRLSARA' A
#
# COMPACT_ATOMS: atom_id res chain seq x y z
N ALA A 1 2.21 -12.77 -15.99
CA ALA A 1 0.95 -12.69 -16.78
C ALA A 1 -0.36 -12.48 -15.98
N ARG A 2 -0.47 -12.79 -14.67
CA ARG A 2 -1.61 -12.32 -13.83
C ARG A 2 -1.16 -11.73 -12.50
N ALA A 3 -0.14 -12.34 -11.88
CA ALA A 3 0.48 -11.81 -10.67
C ALA A 3 1.14 -10.43 -10.89
N GLU A 4 1.74 -10.17 -12.05
CA GLU A 4 2.30 -8.84 -12.40
C GLU A 4 1.22 -7.75 -12.46
N GLY A 5 0.03 -8.04 -13.00
CA GLY A 5 -1.07 -7.08 -13.04
C GLY A 5 -1.68 -6.81 -11.67
N LEU A 6 -1.63 -7.81 -10.77
CA LEU A 6 -2.05 -7.66 -9.37
C LEU A 6 -1.03 -6.85 -8.56
N ALA A 7 0.26 -7.08 -8.82
CA ALA A 7 1.35 -6.31 -8.23
C ALA A 7 1.26 -4.82 -8.63
N GLY A 8 0.98 -4.51 -9.90
CA GLY A 8 0.77 -3.13 -10.34
C GLY A 8 -0.40 -2.45 -9.64
N GLN A 9 -1.56 -3.12 -9.55
CA GLN A 9 -2.72 -2.59 -8.82
C GLN A 9 -2.42 -2.33 -7.33
N LEU A 10 -1.54 -3.14 -6.73
CA LEU A 10 -1.10 -2.92 -5.36
C LEU A 10 -0.17 -1.74 -5.21
N GLU A 11 0.77 -1.60 -6.13
CA GLU A 11 1.69 -0.47 -6.17
C GLU A 11 0.93 0.84 -6.31
N ASP A 12 -0.07 0.90 -7.19
CA ASP A 12 -0.95 2.06 -7.34
C ASP A 12 -1.71 2.37 -6.05
N SER A 13 -2.32 1.34 -5.42
CA SER A 13 -3.06 1.52 -4.18
C SER A 13 -2.17 1.90 -2.99
N ILE A 14 -0.89 1.48 -2.99
CA ILE A 14 0.12 1.93 -2.03
C ILE A 14 0.45 3.41 -2.26
N ALA A 15 0.66 3.83 -3.50
CA ALA A 15 0.95 5.22 -3.83
C ALA A 15 -0.19 6.17 -3.40
N GLU A 16 -1.44 5.79 -3.61
CA GLU A 16 -2.60 6.54 -3.12
C GLU A 16 -2.60 6.67 -1.59
N LEU A 17 -2.35 5.57 -0.88
CA LEU A 17 -2.30 5.59 0.59
C LEU A 17 -1.12 6.39 1.15
N GLU A 18 0.01 6.42 0.45
CA GLU A 18 1.16 7.26 0.82
C GLU A 18 0.80 8.75 0.68
N ALA A 19 0.05 9.11 -0.37
CA ALA A 19 -0.46 10.47 -0.54
C ALA A 19 -1.49 10.84 0.56
N ASP A 20 -2.41 9.92 0.89
CA ASP A 20 -3.38 10.10 1.98
C ASP A 20 -2.69 10.23 3.33
N LEU A 21 -1.64 9.43 3.59
CA LEU A 21 -0.82 9.52 4.79
C LEU A 21 -0.15 10.90 4.88
N ALA A 22 0.48 11.36 3.80
CA ALA A 22 1.13 12.68 3.76
C ALA A 22 0.11 13.81 4.01
N ALA A 23 -1.08 13.73 3.40
CA ALA A 23 -2.16 14.68 3.64
C ALA A 23 -2.66 14.64 5.09
N ALA A 24 -2.80 13.45 5.68
CA ALA A 24 -3.19 13.27 7.07
C ALA A 24 -2.14 13.79 8.05
N GLN A 25 -0.85 13.60 7.75
CA GLN A 25 0.27 14.16 8.51
C GLN A 25 0.28 15.68 8.47
N ALA A 26 0.11 16.28 7.29
CA ALA A 26 0.01 17.73 7.13
C ALA A 26 -1.20 18.32 7.87
N ALA A 27 -2.32 17.59 7.90
CA ALA A 27 -3.52 17.97 8.64
C ALA A 27 -3.45 17.66 10.15
N GLY A 28 -2.39 17.00 10.64
CA GLY A 28 -2.27 16.58 12.04
C GLY A 28 -3.34 15.57 12.49
N ASN A 29 -3.91 14.80 11.57
CA ASN A 29 -5.00 13.88 11.87
C ASN A 29 -4.47 12.50 12.27
N SER A 30 -4.11 12.34 13.55
CA SER A 30 -3.51 11.12 14.10
C SER A 30 -4.32 9.85 13.83
N LYS A 31 -5.67 9.95 13.77
CA LYS A 31 -6.52 8.80 13.44
C LYS A 31 -6.29 8.35 12.00
N LYS A 32 -6.37 9.28 11.04
CA LYS A 32 -6.15 8.97 9.62
C LYS A 32 -4.72 8.50 9.35
N ILE A 33 -3.73 9.06 10.05
CA ILE A 33 -2.33 8.62 9.98
C ILE A 33 -2.23 7.13 10.36
N ALA A 34 -2.75 6.75 11.52
CA ALA A 34 -2.70 5.36 11.99
C ALA A 34 -3.46 4.39 11.05
N GLU A 35 -4.61 4.82 10.51
CA GLU A 35 -5.38 4.04 9.54
C GLU A 35 -4.61 3.83 8.22
N ALA A 36 -4.00 4.89 7.68
CA ALA A 36 -3.22 4.83 6.45
C ALA A 36 -1.94 3.99 6.63
N GLU A 37 -1.23 4.13 7.76
CA GLU A 37 -0.04 3.33 8.08
C GLU A 37 -0.35 1.83 8.21
N ALA A 38 -1.46 1.49 8.88
CA ALA A 38 -1.92 0.10 8.98
C ALA A 38 -2.31 -0.47 7.61
N ALA A 39 -3.03 0.32 6.80
CA ALA A 39 -3.43 -0.06 5.45
C ALA A 39 -2.22 -0.26 4.51
N LEU A 40 -1.20 0.60 4.63
CA LEU A 40 0.08 0.51 3.90
C LEU A 40 0.85 -0.74 4.29
N THR A 41 0.96 -1.01 5.59
CA THR A 41 1.66 -2.20 6.11
C THR A 41 1.07 -3.47 5.52
N ALA A 42 -0.27 -3.60 5.56
CA ALA A 42 -0.96 -4.76 5.00
C ALA A 42 -0.74 -4.92 3.48
N ARG A 43 -0.82 -3.82 2.72
CA ARG A 43 -0.64 -3.86 1.25
C ARG A 43 0.79 -4.17 0.85
N ARG A 44 1.78 -3.64 1.56
CA ARG A 44 3.20 -3.95 1.33
C ARG A 44 3.50 -5.43 1.58
N ALA A 45 2.97 -5.99 2.68
CA ALA A 45 3.11 -7.42 2.97
C ALA A 45 2.48 -8.29 1.87
N TRP A 46 1.30 -7.89 1.37
CA TRP A 46 0.65 -8.64 0.30
C TRP A 46 1.36 -8.49 -1.05
N LEU A 47 1.88 -7.30 -1.37
CA LEU A 47 2.70 -7.07 -2.58
C LEU A 47 3.95 -7.94 -2.58
N GLU A 48 4.62 -8.07 -1.43
CA GLU A 48 5.76 -8.97 -1.29
C GLU A 48 5.36 -10.43 -1.60
N GLN A 49 4.26 -10.92 -1.03
CA GLN A 49 3.74 -12.26 -1.31
C GLN A 49 3.40 -12.47 -2.79
N VAL A 50 2.76 -11.49 -3.42
CA VAL A 50 2.44 -11.54 -4.86
C VAL A 50 3.71 -11.58 -5.71
N ARG A 51 4.73 -10.79 -5.37
CA ARG A 51 6.03 -10.79 -6.07
C ARG A 51 6.79 -12.11 -5.89
N LEU A 52 6.76 -12.68 -4.69
CA LEU A 52 7.39 -13.98 -4.41
C LEU A 52 6.72 -15.11 -5.23
N SER A 53 5.39 -15.16 -5.21
CA SER A 53 4.62 -16.13 -5.99
C SER A 53 4.73 -15.95 -7.51
N ALA A 54 5.04 -14.74 -7.99
CA ALA A 54 5.29 -14.49 -9.41
C ALA A 54 6.68 -14.99 -9.88
N ARG A 55 7.62 -15.17 -8.96
CA ARG A 55 8.99 -15.62 -9.25
C ARG A 55 9.16 -17.15 -9.11
N ALA A 56 8.30 -17.79 -8.33
CA ALA A 56 8.26 -19.24 -8.13
C ALA A 56 7.64 -19.97 -9.34
#